data_AF-A0A372R689-F1
#
_entry.id   AF-A0A372R689-F1
#
_cell.length_a   1.000
_cell.length_b   1.000
_cell.length_c   1.000
_cell.angle_alpha   90.00
_cell.angle_beta   90.00
_cell.angle_gamma   90.00
#
_symmetry.space_group_name_H-M   'P 1'
#
loop_
_entity.id
_entity.type
_entity.pdbx_description
1 polymer ?
#
loop_
_entity_poly.entity_id
_entity_poly.type
_entity_poly.pdbx_seq_one_letter_code
_entity_poly.pdbx_strand_id
1 'polypeptide(L)'
;MNFYGLWLDYFQSDLTEINIIHNGSLEFFTSSAKAETITALITSPLEGSINVYTDSQAAIDTFHKSSNLISISPRRFNKINSNILWSTTSIHHIINKLKLKVTLHKVKAHSNNAFNDIADAQAKVGRLHQIPTSIKHQHLLSQTITFIWNDTIPIDKDVRKCIGTITNYKRIEDHFNHLSLFEIKEATANHIINWLCTSKWYNYSHDTATSSKHTKDTAWKTKCSTLSLPTQS
;
A
#
# COMPACT_ATOMS: atom_id res chain seq x y z
N MET A 1 -13.86 13.96 28.62
CA MET A 1 -12.52 13.47 29.00
C MET A 1 -11.52 14.45 28.43
N ASN A 2 -10.92 15.25 29.31
CA ASN A 2 -10.17 16.46 28.98
C ASN A 2 -8.82 16.11 28.34
N PHE A 3 -8.50 16.76 27.22
CA PHE A 3 -7.12 16.92 26.78
C PHE A 3 -6.82 18.42 26.72
N TYR A 4 -5.99 18.87 27.67
CA TYR A 4 -5.31 20.14 27.66
C TYR A 4 -4.11 20.05 26.71
N GLY A 5 -3.92 21.04 25.85
CA GLY A 5 -2.75 21.14 24.97
C GLY A 5 -2.90 22.20 23.89
N LEU A 6 -2.53 23.44 24.26
CA LEU A 6 -2.15 24.62 23.47
C LEU A 6 -2.45 24.65 21.95
N TRP A 7 -3.26 25.65 21.60
CA TRP A 7 -3.58 26.22 20.28
C TRP A 7 -2.35 26.56 19.41
N LEU A 8 -2.52 26.59 18.07
CA LEU A 8 -2.20 27.76 17.21
C LEU A 8 -2.50 27.55 15.71
N ASP A 9 -2.72 28.69 15.06
CA ASP A 9 -3.25 28.96 13.72
C ASP A 9 -2.37 28.53 12.53
N TYR A 10 -3.00 28.39 11.36
CA TYR A 10 -2.33 28.51 10.08
C TYR A 10 -2.86 29.75 9.34
N PHE A 11 -1.98 30.30 8.53
CA PHE A 11 -2.15 31.51 7.74
C PHE A 11 -3.13 31.29 6.58
N GLN A 12 -4.02 32.22 6.21
CA GLN A 12 -3.69 33.59 5.85
C GLN A 12 -4.89 34.54 5.97
N SER A 13 -4.85 35.40 7.00
CA SER A 13 -5.16 36.82 6.86
C SER A 13 -4.24 37.57 7.83
N ASP A 14 -3.15 38.09 7.28
CA ASP A 14 -2.35 39.18 7.85
C ASP A 14 -1.35 38.91 9.00
N LEU A 15 -0.57 37.82 8.99
CA LEU A 15 0.78 37.90 9.57
C LEU A 15 1.82 37.34 8.59
N THR A 16 2.62 38.25 8.07
CA THR A 16 3.89 37.95 7.42
C THR A 16 4.88 37.51 8.51
N GLU A 17 5.61 36.41 8.28
CA GLU A 17 6.82 35.97 9.02
C GLU A 17 6.68 35.05 10.24
N ILE A 18 5.99 33.91 10.14
CA ILE A 18 6.22 32.80 11.10
C ILE A 18 6.50 31.48 10.36
N ASN A 19 7.74 31.00 10.45
CA ASN A 19 8.14 29.67 9.98
C ASN A 19 7.90 28.64 11.08
N ILE A 20 6.86 27.82 10.94
CA ILE A 20 6.55 26.73 11.88
C ILE A 20 6.98 25.39 11.27
N ILE A 21 7.69 24.60 12.07
CA ILE A 21 8.20 23.28 11.68
C ILE A 21 7.48 22.22 12.53
N HIS A 22 6.95 21.19 11.89
CA HIS A 22 6.25 20.09 12.56
C HIS A 22 6.71 18.73 12.06
N ASN A 23 6.79 17.75 12.97
CA ASN A 23 7.13 16.37 12.67
C ASN A 23 6.16 15.42 13.38
N GLY A 24 5.90 14.28 12.74
CA GLY A 24 5.08 13.22 13.30
C GLY A 24 5.36 11.90 12.60
N SER A 25 5.10 10.80 13.31
CA SER A 25 5.04 9.47 12.73
C SER A 25 3.58 9.12 12.42
N LEU A 26 3.33 8.36 11.36
CA LEU A 26 2.01 7.88 10.97
C LEU A 26 2.03 6.35 10.93
N GLU A 27 1.04 5.73 11.57
CA GLU A 27 0.94 4.27 11.65
C GLU A 27 0.51 3.69 10.29
N PHE A 28 1.19 2.65 9.82
CA PHE A 28 0.88 1.88 8.60
C PHE A 28 1.01 2.60 7.24
N PHE A 29 1.50 3.84 7.18
CA PHE A 29 1.76 4.49 5.88
C PHE A 29 3.10 4.08 5.27
N THR A 30 3.07 3.61 4.01
CA THR A 30 4.25 3.04 3.34
C THR A 30 5.19 4.06 2.67
N SER A 31 4.84 5.36 2.59
CA SER A 31 5.66 6.37 1.90
C SER A 31 5.70 7.72 2.61
N SER A 32 6.90 8.31 2.73
CA SER A 32 7.17 9.61 3.36
C SER A 32 6.33 10.76 2.79
N ALA A 33 6.25 10.87 1.47
CA ALA A 33 5.48 11.94 0.81
C ALA A 33 3.99 11.98 1.19
N LYS A 34 3.39 10.82 1.48
CA LYS A 34 2.00 10.75 1.96
C LYS A 34 1.88 11.24 3.39
N ALA A 35 2.84 10.88 4.22
CA ALA A 35 2.88 11.33 5.61
C ALA A 35 3.00 12.85 5.68
N GLU A 36 3.94 13.43 4.92
CA GLU A 36 4.14 14.88 4.81
C GLU A 36 2.86 15.62 4.43
N THR A 37 2.15 15.12 3.40
CA THR A 37 0.90 15.74 2.94
C THR A 37 -0.19 15.72 4.00
N ILE A 38 -0.36 14.58 4.71
CA ILE A 38 -1.38 14.45 5.78
C ILE A 38 -1.02 15.35 6.96
N THR A 39 0.24 15.36 7.37
CA THR A 39 0.74 16.19 8.46
C THR A 39 0.49 17.67 8.19
N ALA A 40 0.77 18.16 6.98
CA ALA A 40 0.51 19.55 6.58
C ALA A 40 -0.98 19.91 6.66
N LEU A 41 -1.87 18.99 6.26
CA LEU A 41 -3.32 19.22 6.32
C LEU A 41 -3.87 19.20 7.74
N ILE A 42 -3.34 18.36 8.64
CA ILE A 42 -3.79 18.28 10.05
C ILE A 42 -3.38 19.53 10.82
N THR A 43 -2.20 20.09 10.54
CA THR A 43 -1.73 21.32 11.18
C THR A 43 -2.43 22.58 10.68
N SER A 44 -3.30 22.45 9.67
CA SER A 44 -3.97 23.59 9.05
C SER A 44 -5.18 24.07 9.89
N PRO A 45 -5.60 25.33 9.72
CA PRO A 45 -6.61 25.97 10.55
C PRO A 45 -8.01 25.64 10.00
N LEU A 46 -9.04 25.88 10.79
CA LEU A 46 -10.41 25.75 10.31
C LEU A 46 -10.70 26.75 9.18
N GLU A 47 -11.39 26.30 8.12
CA GLU A 47 -11.82 27.08 6.95
C GLU A 47 -10.67 27.76 6.16
N GLY A 48 -9.43 27.30 6.35
CA GLY A 48 -8.24 27.84 5.69
C GLY A 48 -8.11 27.50 4.20
N SER A 49 -7.39 28.36 3.47
CA SER A 49 -6.95 28.11 2.09
C SER A 49 -5.47 27.75 2.09
N ILE A 50 -5.15 26.51 1.67
CA ILE A 50 -3.82 25.92 1.81
C ILE A 50 -3.23 25.65 0.42
N ASN A 51 -2.05 26.19 0.16
CA ASN A 51 -1.23 25.85 -1.00
C ASN A 51 -0.14 24.86 -0.56
N VAL A 52 -0.23 23.62 -1.02
CA VAL A 52 0.74 22.56 -0.70
C VAL A 52 1.72 22.40 -1.86
N TYR A 53 2.99 22.64 -1.58
CA TYR A 53 4.08 22.47 -2.55
C TYR A 53 4.78 21.14 -2.28
N THR A 54 4.74 20.23 -3.25
CA THR A 54 5.32 18.87 -3.09
C THR A 54 6.09 18.44 -4.33
N ASP A 55 7.19 17.71 -4.13
CA ASP A 55 7.94 17.06 -5.19
C ASP A 55 7.40 15.65 -5.53
N SER A 56 6.37 15.17 -4.83
CA SER A 56 5.80 13.85 -5.09
C SER A 56 4.65 13.93 -6.09
N GLN A 57 4.94 13.61 -7.35
CA GLN A 57 3.89 13.47 -8.38
C GLN A 57 2.87 12.39 -7.98
N ALA A 58 3.33 11.32 -7.33
CA ALA A 58 2.46 10.26 -6.85
C ALA A 58 1.44 10.76 -5.81
N ALA A 59 1.82 11.70 -4.94
CA ALA A 59 0.90 12.31 -3.96
C ALA A 59 -0.17 13.16 -4.66
N ILE A 60 0.25 13.99 -5.63
CA ILE A 60 -0.66 14.83 -6.44
C ILE A 60 -1.64 13.96 -7.23
N ASP A 61 -1.15 12.94 -7.93
CA ASP A 61 -1.98 12.03 -8.69
C ASP A 61 -2.98 11.29 -7.79
N THR A 62 -2.55 10.90 -6.59
CA THR A 62 -3.40 10.23 -5.60
C THR A 62 -4.52 11.15 -5.11
N PHE A 63 -4.20 12.41 -4.83
CA PHE A 63 -5.19 13.43 -4.48
C PHE A 63 -6.24 13.63 -5.57
N HIS A 64 -5.82 13.87 -6.81
CA HIS A 64 -6.77 14.06 -7.92
C HIS A 64 -7.54 12.80 -8.32
N LYS A 65 -6.92 11.61 -8.21
CA LYS A 65 -7.64 10.35 -8.45
C LYS A 65 -8.77 10.18 -7.46
N SER A 66 -8.60 10.64 -6.22
CA SER A 66 -9.55 10.41 -5.15
C SER A 66 -10.76 11.31 -5.09
N SER A 67 -10.68 12.53 -5.62
CA SER A 67 -11.90 13.33 -5.83
C SER A 67 -12.90 12.60 -6.72
N ASN A 68 -12.41 11.77 -7.65
CA ASN A 68 -13.25 10.92 -8.51
C ASN A 68 -13.75 9.64 -7.83
N LEU A 69 -13.26 9.31 -6.62
CA LEU A 69 -13.66 8.11 -5.87
C LEU A 69 -14.85 8.36 -4.93
N ILE A 70 -15.39 9.58 -4.86
CA ILE A 70 -16.54 9.90 -4.00
C ILE A 70 -17.81 9.15 -4.45
N SER A 71 -17.88 8.73 -5.72
CA SER A 71 -19.02 8.01 -6.32
C SER A 71 -18.60 6.67 -6.95
N ILE A 72 -17.87 5.82 -6.21
CA ILE A 72 -17.56 4.47 -6.69
C ILE A 72 -18.36 3.41 -5.96
N SER A 73 -18.74 2.36 -6.71
CA SER A 73 -19.41 1.21 -6.11
C SER A 73 -18.49 0.49 -5.12
N PRO A 74 -19.03 -0.13 -4.05
CA PRO A 74 -18.24 -0.90 -3.08
C PRO A 74 -17.35 -1.97 -3.74
N ARG A 75 -17.81 -2.56 -4.84
CA ARG A 75 -17.02 -3.54 -5.62
C ARG A 75 -15.78 -2.93 -6.28
N ARG A 76 -15.88 -1.71 -6.82
CA ARG A 76 -14.72 -0.99 -7.40
C ARG A 76 -13.81 -0.49 -6.29
N PHE A 77 -14.37 -0.03 -5.18
CA PHE A 77 -13.63 0.40 -3.98
C PHE A 77 -12.68 -0.69 -3.47
N ASN A 78 -13.17 -1.93 -3.34
CA ASN A 78 -12.37 -3.08 -2.89
C ASN A 78 -11.29 -3.55 -3.88
N LYS A 79 -11.24 -3.02 -5.12
CA LYS A 79 -10.17 -3.31 -6.09
C LYS A 79 -9.05 -2.27 -6.08
N ILE A 80 -9.27 -1.14 -5.43
CA ILE A 80 -8.26 -0.08 -5.34
C ILE A 80 -7.19 -0.55 -4.37
N ASN A 81 -5.93 -0.21 -4.68
CA ASN A 81 -4.85 -0.48 -3.74
C ASN A 81 -5.13 0.28 -2.44
N SER A 82 -5.23 -0.42 -1.33
CA SER A 82 -5.65 0.16 -0.06
C SER A 82 -4.70 1.27 0.41
N ASN A 83 -3.41 1.20 0.05
CA ASN A 83 -2.43 2.26 0.33
C ASN A 83 -2.80 3.62 -0.29
N ILE A 84 -3.45 3.56 -1.45
CA ILE A 84 -3.98 4.74 -2.14
C ILE A 84 -5.28 5.12 -1.45
N LEU A 85 -6.16 4.15 -1.23
CA LEU A 85 -7.45 4.35 -0.59
C LEU A 85 -7.35 5.06 0.77
N TRP A 86 -6.55 4.55 1.71
CA TRP A 86 -6.39 5.15 3.04
C TRP A 86 -5.83 6.55 2.99
N SER A 87 -4.77 6.77 2.20
CA SER A 87 -4.21 8.11 2.04
C SER A 87 -5.28 9.08 1.52
N THR A 88 -6.11 8.63 0.60
CA THR A 88 -7.11 9.48 -0.01
C THR A 88 -8.31 9.75 0.87
N THR A 89 -8.83 8.73 1.55
CA THR A 89 -9.98 8.87 2.43
C THR A 89 -9.63 9.69 3.66
N SER A 90 -8.42 9.51 4.21
CA SER A 90 -7.91 10.35 5.30
C SER A 90 -7.78 11.81 4.88
N ILE A 91 -7.19 12.09 3.70
CA ILE A 91 -7.04 13.46 3.19
C ILE A 91 -8.41 14.14 3.00
N HIS A 92 -9.36 13.49 2.32
CA HIS A 92 -10.70 14.05 2.12
C HIS A 92 -11.49 14.20 3.42
N HIS A 93 -11.30 13.28 4.37
CA HIS A 93 -11.92 13.40 5.69
C HIS A 93 -11.41 14.64 6.43
N ILE A 94 -10.09 14.87 6.45
CA ILE A 94 -9.47 16.05 7.08
C ILE A 94 -9.96 17.33 6.40
N ILE A 95 -9.95 17.38 5.07
CA ILE A 95 -10.42 18.53 4.29
C ILE A 95 -11.88 18.85 4.61
N ASN A 96 -12.75 17.85 4.64
CA ASN A 96 -14.17 18.06 4.96
C ASN A 96 -14.39 18.47 6.42
N LYS A 97 -13.62 17.90 7.36
CA LYS A 97 -13.71 18.24 8.78
C LYS A 97 -13.23 19.66 9.08
N LEU A 98 -12.14 20.07 8.45
CA LEU A 98 -11.56 21.39 8.61
C LEU A 98 -12.12 22.41 7.59
N LYS A 99 -13.00 22.00 6.66
CA LYS A 99 -13.56 22.80 5.56
C LYS A 99 -12.49 23.54 4.74
N LEU A 100 -11.40 22.85 4.44
CA LEU A 100 -10.23 23.44 3.80
C LEU A 100 -10.42 23.63 2.29
N LYS A 101 -9.80 24.67 1.73
CA LYS A 101 -9.58 24.79 0.28
C LYS A 101 -8.12 24.45 -0.01
N VAL A 102 -7.88 23.30 -0.65
CA VAL A 102 -6.52 22.79 -0.89
C VAL A 102 -6.16 22.88 -2.37
N THR A 103 -4.99 23.47 -2.65
CA THR A 103 -4.35 23.53 -3.97
C THR A 103 -2.97 22.89 -3.91
N LEU A 104 -2.69 21.97 -4.82
CA LEU A 104 -1.41 21.26 -4.89
C LEU A 104 -0.55 21.78 -6.04
N HIS A 105 0.72 22.04 -5.75
CA HIS A 105 1.71 22.53 -6.70
C HIS A 105 2.88 21.56 -6.78
N LYS A 106 3.19 21.11 -8.01
CA LYS A 106 4.34 20.26 -8.28
C LYS A 106 5.62 21.09 -8.24
N VAL A 107 6.54 20.72 -7.36
CA VAL A 107 7.90 21.27 -7.30
C VAL A 107 8.89 20.29 -7.92
N LYS A 108 9.98 20.78 -8.49
CA LYS A 108 11.05 19.93 -9.03
C LYS A 108 11.86 19.33 -7.87
N ALA A 109 11.99 18.01 -7.85
CA ALA A 109 12.85 17.35 -6.86
C ALA A 109 14.30 17.82 -7.05
N HIS A 110 15.03 17.99 -5.94
CA HIS A 110 16.44 18.40 -5.92
C HIS A 110 16.73 19.76 -6.59
N SER A 111 15.78 20.70 -6.55
CA SER A 111 15.99 22.06 -7.04
C SER A 111 16.55 23.02 -5.98
N ASN A 112 17.22 22.52 -4.93
CA ASN A 112 17.67 23.28 -3.75
C ASN A 112 16.56 24.15 -3.15
N ASN A 113 15.34 23.63 -3.05
CA ASN A 113 14.25 24.32 -2.38
C ASN A 113 14.37 24.07 -0.88
N ALA A 114 14.81 25.08 -0.14
CA ALA A 114 15.04 25.01 1.30
C ALA A 114 13.84 24.46 2.08
N PHE A 115 12.60 24.79 1.69
CA PHE A 115 11.40 24.30 2.38
C PHE A 115 11.15 22.81 2.14
N ASN A 116 11.45 22.31 0.94
CA ASN A 116 11.33 20.89 0.63
C ASN A 116 12.40 20.07 1.37
N ASP A 117 13.62 20.61 1.45
CA ASP A 117 14.72 19.97 2.17
C ASP A 117 14.44 19.92 3.68
N ILE A 118 13.83 20.97 4.25
CA ILE A 118 13.34 20.98 5.63
C ILE A 118 12.24 19.93 5.82
N ALA A 119 11.27 19.84 4.91
CA ALA A 119 10.18 18.87 4.99
C ALA A 119 10.70 17.42 4.97
N ASP A 120 11.62 17.08 4.06
CA ASP A 120 12.23 15.74 3.98
C ASP A 120 13.06 15.43 5.23
N ALA A 121 13.79 16.42 5.76
CA ALA A 121 14.49 16.27 7.04
C ALA A 121 13.52 16.00 8.20
N GLN A 122 12.40 16.73 8.27
CA GLN A 122 11.38 16.50 9.30
C GLN A 122 10.68 15.16 9.15
N ALA A 123 10.44 14.69 7.93
CA ALA A 123 9.88 13.35 7.70
C ALA A 123 10.84 12.24 8.19
N LYS A 124 12.15 12.41 7.96
CA LYS A 124 13.19 11.49 8.47
C LYS A 124 13.24 11.45 9.98
N VAL A 125 13.15 12.61 10.64
CA VAL A 125 13.09 12.71 12.11
C VAL A 125 11.78 12.14 12.65
N GLY A 126 10.66 12.49 12.01
CA GLY A 126 9.31 12.03 12.35
C GLY A 126 9.20 10.50 12.34
N ARG A 127 9.87 9.83 11.39
CA ARG A 127 9.94 8.35 11.33
C ARG A 127 10.41 7.70 12.65
N LEU A 128 11.24 8.39 13.43
CA LEU A 128 11.82 7.88 14.67
C LEU A 128 10.95 8.14 15.90
N HIS A 129 9.81 8.84 15.75
CA HIS A 129 8.89 9.05 16.88
C HIS A 129 8.33 7.72 17.38
N GLN A 130 8.42 7.52 18.70
CA GLN A 130 8.04 6.27 19.36
C GLN A 130 6.52 6.02 19.35
N ILE A 131 5.70 7.07 19.26
CA ILE A 131 4.24 6.96 19.21
C ILE A 131 3.77 7.44 17.84
N PRO A 132 3.43 6.54 16.92
CA PRO A 132 2.84 6.92 15.65
C PRO A 132 1.41 7.42 15.83
N THR A 133 1.04 8.42 15.05
CA THR A 133 -0.33 8.89 14.92
C THR A 133 -1.11 7.84 14.14
N SER A 134 -2.12 7.25 14.79
CA SER A 134 -3.00 6.25 14.18
C SER A 134 -4.28 6.92 13.68
N ILE A 135 -4.62 6.74 12.41
CA ILE A 135 -5.90 7.22 11.87
C ILE A 135 -6.95 6.14 12.11
N LYS A 136 -7.94 6.42 12.97
CA LYS A 136 -9.02 5.45 13.22
C LYS A 136 -9.90 5.27 11.98
N HIS A 137 -9.84 4.08 11.41
CA HIS A 137 -10.42 3.71 10.13
C HIS A 137 -11.91 3.32 10.15
N GLN A 138 -12.49 3.15 11.34
CA GLN A 138 -13.82 2.56 11.54
C GLN A 138 -15.01 3.46 11.13
N HIS A 139 -14.76 4.70 10.70
CA HIS A 139 -15.80 5.70 10.44
C HIS A 139 -15.85 6.20 8.98
N LEU A 140 -15.25 5.46 8.05
CA LEU A 140 -15.31 5.81 6.62
C LEU A 140 -16.66 5.36 6.04
N LEU A 141 -17.46 6.31 5.58
CA LEU A 141 -18.82 6.10 5.05
C LEU A 141 -18.89 5.06 3.90
N SER A 142 -17.82 4.88 3.13
CA SER A 142 -17.76 3.98 1.98
C SER A 142 -17.16 2.60 2.27
N GLN A 143 -16.61 2.40 3.48
CA GLN A 143 -15.95 1.15 3.86
C GLN A 143 -16.78 0.38 4.88
N THR A 144 -17.46 -0.67 4.42
CA THR A 144 -18.32 -1.48 5.27
C THR A 144 -17.50 -2.38 6.21
N ILE A 145 -16.29 -2.81 5.81
CA ILE A 145 -15.44 -3.73 6.58
C ILE A 145 -13.96 -3.39 6.37
N THR A 146 -13.18 -3.35 7.45
CA THR A 146 -11.71 -3.33 7.43
C THR A 146 -11.21 -4.71 7.85
N PHE A 147 -10.47 -5.39 6.98
CA PHE A 147 -9.83 -6.65 7.36
C PHE A 147 -8.58 -6.36 8.18
N ILE A 148 -8.50 -6.94 9.36
CA ILE A 148 -7.34 -6.83 10.25
C ILE A 148 -6.73 -8.23 10.35
N TRP A 149 -5.46 -8.34 10.00
CA TRP A 149 -4.68 -9.55 10.18
C TRP A 149 -4.15 -9.62 11.62
N ASN A 150 -4.38 -10.76 12.28
CA ASN A 150 -3.98 -11.00 13.68
C ASN A 150 -4.34 -9.85 14.63
N ASP A 151 -5.50 -9.23 14.44
CA ASP A 151 -6.01 -8.09 15.24
C ASP A 151 -5.08 -6.87 15.36
N THR A 152 -4.02 -6.81 14.54
CA THR A 152 -2.93 -5.82 14.66
C THR A 152 -2.62 -5.11 13.34
N ILE A 153 -2.70 -5.82 12.20
CA ILE A 153 -2.24 -5.26 10.92
C ILE A 153 -3.44 -5.09 9.99
N PRO A 154 -3.85 -3.85 9.65
CA PRO A 154 -4.88 -3.64 8.65
C PRO A 154 -4.39 -4.15 7.28
N ILE A 155 -5.20 -4.96 6.61
CA ILE A 155 -4.85 -5.50 5.29
C ILE A 155 -4.98 -4.40 4.25
N ASP A 156 -3.81 -3.95 3.81
CA ASP A 156 -3.63 -2.76 2.99
C ASP A 156 -3.42 -3.06 1.48
N LYS A 157 -3.96 -4.20 1.02
CA LYS A 157 -3.99 -4.60 -0.41
C LYS A 157 -5.41 -4.98 -0.84
N ASP A 158 -5.62 -5.08 -2.16
CA ASP A 158 -6.83 -5.70 -2.73
C ASP A 158 -7.09 -7.02 -2.00
N VAL A 159 -8.18 -7.06 -1.23
CA VAL A 159 -8.52 -8.16 -0.33
C VAL A 159 -8.54 -9.48 -1.07
N ARG A 160 -9.06 -9.51 -2.31
CA ARG A 160 -9.10 -10.74 -3.12
C ARG A 160 -7.71 -11.19 -3.52
N LYS A 161 -6.85 -10.26 -3.94
CA LYS A 161 -5.46 -10.61 -4.29
C LYS A 161 -4.68 -11.08 -3.05
N CYS A 162 -4.87 -10.41 -1.91
CA CYS A 162 -4.23 -10.78 -0.65
C CYS A 162 -4.66 -12.19 -0.20
N ILE A 163 -5.96 -12.43 -0.08
CA ILE A 163 -6.50 -13.74 0.28
C ILE A 163 -6.10 -14.81 -0.74
N GLY A 164 -6.14 -14.49 -2.04
CA GLY A 164 -5.70 -15.42 -3.08
C GLY A 164 -4.22 -15.78 -2.96
N THR A 165 -3.37 -14.81 -2.62
CA THR A 165 -1.94 -15.04 -2.38
C THR A 165 -1.72 -15.93 -1.14
N ILE A 166 -2.39 -15.64 -0.02
CA ILE A 166 -2.32 -16.45 1.20
C ILE A 166 -2.80 -17.88 0.93
N THR A 167 -3.92 -18.01 0.23
CA THR A 167 -4.48 -19.31 -0.14
C THR A 167 -3.54 -20.09 -1.05
N ASN A 168 -2.87 -19.41 -2.01
CA ASN A 168 -1.88 -20.03 -2.86
C ASN A 168 -0.66 -20.51 -2.08
N TYR A 169 -0.16 -19.71 -1.12
CA TYR A 169 0.93 -20.16 -0.25
C TYR A 169 0.55 -21.39 0.56
N LYS A 170 -0.65 -21.40 1.16
CA LYS A 170 -1.15 -22.56 1.89
C LYS A 170 -1.29 -23.80 1.01
N ARG A 171 -1.82 -23.65 -0.20
CA ARG A 171 -1.92 -24.76 -1.18
C ARG A 171 -0.55 -25.30 -1.56
N ILE A 172 0.44 -24.43 -1.75
CA ILE A 172 1.82 -24.82 -2.06
C ILE A 172 2.44 -25.57 -0.87
N GLU A 173 2.23 -25.08 0.35
CA GLU A 173 2.69 -25.72 1.58
C GLU A 173 2.05 -27.11 1.75
N ASP A 174 0.73 -27.22 1.64
CA ASP A 174 -0.01 -28.48 1.69
C ASP A 174 0.48 -29.45 0.60
N HIS A 175 0.77 -28.93 -0.60
CA HIS A 175 1.34 -29.73 -1.69
C HIS A 175 2.72 -30.27 -1.33
N PHE A 176 3.65 -29.44 -0.87
CA PHE A 176 5.00 -29.88 -0.48
C PHE A 176 5.01 -30.79 0.75
N ASN A 177 3.98 -30.75 1.60
CA ASN A 177 3.84 -31.64 2.75
C ASN A 177 3.41 -33.07 2.37
N HIS A 178 3.07 -33.33 1.11
CA HIS A 178 2.78 -34.68 0.64
C HIS A 178 4.06 -35.55 0.65
N LEU A 179 3.95 -36.78 1.15
CA LEU A 179 5.08 -37.71 1.34
C LEU A 179 5.93 -37.91 0.07
N SER A 180 5.29 -37.96 -1.11
CA SER A 180 5.98 -38.14 -2.39
C SER A 180 6.83 -36.94 -2.82
N LEU A 181 6.70 -35.79 -2.16
CA LEU A 181 7.38 -34.53 -2.52
C LEU A 181 8.39 -34.10 -1.44
N PHE A 182 8.66 -34.96 -0.46
CA PHE A 182 9.61 -34.68 0.61
C PHE A 182 11.00 -34.31 0.08
N GLU A 183 11.53 -35.08 -0.89
CA GLU A 183 12.84 -34.82 -1.51
C GLU A 183 12.88 -33.45 -2.20
N ILE A 184 11.78 -33.06 -2.86
CA ILE A 184 11.67 -31.77 -3.53
C ILE A 184 11.60 -30.64 -2.50
N LYS A 185 10.86 -30.84 -1.41
CA LYS A 185 10.80 -29.88 -0.30
C LYS A 185 12.18 -29.67 0.35
N GLU A 186 12.94 -30.75 0.57
CA GLU A 186 14.30 -30.68 1.10
C GLU A 186 15.27 -30.00 0.12
N ALA A 187 15.23 -30.38 -1.16
CA ALA A 187 16.04 -29.76 -2.22
C ALA A 187 15.73 -28.27 -2.40
N THR A 188 14.49 -27.87 -2.13
CA THR A 188 14.07 -26.46 -2.12
C THR A 188 14.64 -25.69 -0.94
N ALA A 189 14.57 -26.26 0.26
CA ALA A 189 15.13 -25.66 1.46
C ALA A 189 16.66 -25.50 1.37
N ASN A 190 17.32 -26.45 0.71
CA ASN A 190 18.78 -26.44 0.49
C ASN A 190 19.21 -25.62 -0.75
N HIS A 191 18.29 -24.88 -1.39
CA HIS A 191 18.55 -24.08 -2.60
C HIS A 191 19.15 -24.87 -3.78
N ILE A 192 18.91 -26.18 -3.85
CA ILE A 192 19.38 -27.05 -4.94
C ILE A 192 18.56 -26.80 -6.21
N ILE A 193 17.27 -26.46 -6.05
CA ILE A 193 16.36 -26.20 -7.17
C ILE A 193 16.39 -24.72 -7.55
N ASN A 194 16.78 -24.44 -8.80
CA ASN A 194 16.61 -23.11 -9.37
C ASN A 194 15.17 -22.90 -9.86
N TRP A 195 14.33 -22.37 -8.97
CA TRP A 195 12.91 -22.12 -9.25
C TRP A 195 12.65 -21.18 -10.44
N LEU A 196 13.56 -20.26 -10.74
CA LEU A 196 13.43 -19.39 -11.92
C LEU A 196 13.56 -20.21 -13.22
N CYS A 197 14.55 -21.07 -13.30
CA CYS A 197 14.74 -21.98 -14.44
C CYS A 197 13.61 -23.00 -14.52
N THR A 198 13.21 -23.61 -13.39
CA THR A 198 12.09 -24.55 -13.34
C THR A 198 10.80 -23.92 -13.83
N SER A 199 10.50 -22.67 -13.42
CA SER A 199 9.32 -21.94 -13.89
C SER A 199 9.37 -21.67 -15.40
N LYS A 200 10.53 -21.27 -15.93
CA LYS A 200 10.70 -21.06 -17.39
C LYS A 200 10.48 -22.36 -18.17
N TRP A 201 11.04 -23.48 -17.70
CA TRP A 201 10.85 -24.78 -18.32
C TRP A 201 9.38 -25.24 -18.28
N TYR A 202 8.72 -25.06 -17.13
CA TYR A 202 7.33 -25.45 -16.96
C TYR A 202 6.40 -24.67 -17.89
N ASN A 203 6.65 -23.37 -18.06
CA ASN A 203 5.89 -22.48 -18.93
C ASN A 203 6.28 -22.56 -20.42
N TYR A 204 7.34 -23.28 -20.77
CA TYR A 204 7.76 -23.42 -22.16
C TYR A 204 6.80 -24.34 -22.92
N SER A 205 6.15 -23.83 -23.96
CA SER A 205 5.29 -24.61 -24.85
C SER A 205 5.60 -24.33 -26.31
N HIS A 206 5.67 -25.39 -27.12
CA HIS A 206 5.89 -25.28 -28.57
C HIS A 206 4.61 -24.95 -29.36
N ASP A 207 3.44 -25.21 -28.76
CA ASP A 207 2.13 -25.04 -29.38
C ASP A 207 1.35 -23.91 -28.71
N THR A 208 0.27 -23.44 -29.36
CA THR A 208 -0.64 -22.44 -28.81
C THR A 208 -1.28 -22.95 -27.51
N ALA A 209 -1.38 -22.06 -26.51
CA ALA A 209 -1.74 -22.35 -25.12
C ALA A 209 -3.12 -23.01 -24.91
N THR A 210 -3.94 -23.14 -25.94
CA THR A 210 -5.28 -23.73 -25.89
C THR A 210 -5.41 -25.07 -26.63
N SER A 211 -4.30 -25.65 -27.11
CA SER A 211 -4.33 -26.94 -27.80
C SER A 211 -4.43 -28.13 -26.83
N SER A 212 -5.10 -29.21 -27.25
CA SER A 212 -5.16 -30.47 -26.49
C SER A 212 -3.77 -31.09 -26.24
N LYS A 213 -2.82 -30.81 -27.13
CA LYS A 213 -1.41 -31.21 -27.02
C LYS A 213 -0.68 -30.44 -25.92
N HIS A 214 -0.93 -29.14 -25.80
CA HIS A 214 -0.41 -28.32 -24.68
C HIS A 214 -0.88 -28.85 -23.32
N THR A 215 -2.17 -29.21 -23.18
CA THR A 215 -2.70 -29.78 -21.93
C THR A 215 -2.02 -31.10 -21.55
N LYS A 216 -1.77 -31.98 -22.53
CA LYS A 216 -1.06 -33.25 -22.29
C LYS A 216 0.39 -33.04 -21.89
N ASP A 217 1.08 -32.11 -22.53
CA ASP A 217 2.47 -31.75 -22.20
C ASP A 217 2.57 -31.19 -20.78
N THR A 218 1.69 -30.24 -20.41
CA THR A 218 1.65 -29.68 -19.05
C THR A 218 1.36 -30.76 -18.00
N ALA A 219 0.40 -31.65 -18.26
CA ALA A 219 0.09 -32.76 -17.36
C ALA A 219 1.27 -33.74 -17.20
N TRP A 220 2.00 -34.01 -18.29
CA TRP A 220 3.21 -34.83 -18.24
C TRP A 220 4.32 -34.16 -17.41
N LYS A 221 4.56 -32.86 -17.61
CA LYS A 221 5.51 -32.07 -16.80
C LYS A 221 5.13 -32.09 -15.32
N THR A 222 3.85 -31.93 -14.97
CA THR A 222 3.37 -32.04 -13.59
C THR A 222 3.70 -33.42 -13.02
N LYS A 223 3.42 -34.49 -13.76
CA LYS A 223 3.67 -35.86 -13.30
C LYS A 223 5.16 -36.16 -13.10
N CYS A 224 6.00 -35.68 -14.02
CA CYS A 224 7.47 -35.76 -13.87
C CYS A 224 7.93 -35.02 -12.63
N SER A 225 7.44 -33.79 -12.42
CA SER A 225 7.82 -32.95 -11.27
C SER A 225 7.29 -33.44 -9.93
N THR A 226 6.34 -34.38 -9.91
CA THR A 226 5.73 -34.91 -8.68
C THR A 226 6.03 -36.38 -8.44
N LEU A 227 6.93 -36.97 -9.25
CA LEU A 227 7.28 -38.39 -9.22
C LEU A 227 6.05 -39.33 -9.29
N SER A 228 4.98 -38.88 -9.95
CA SER A 228 3.70 -39.59 -10.05
C SER A 228 3.52 -40.32 -11.38
N LEU A 229 4.60 -40.45 -12.16
CA LEU A 229 4.61 -41.32 -13.32
C LEU A 229 4.55 -42.78 -12.88
N PRO A 230 3.74 -43.63 -13.53
CA PRO A 230 3.72 -45.06 -13.23
C PRO A 230 5.12 -45.64 -13.49
N THR A 231 5.72 -46.19 -12.45
CA THR A 231 6.91 -47.04 -12.59
C THR A 231 6.47 -48.33 -13.27
N GLN A 232 7.04 -48.67 -14.42
CA GLN A 232 6.84 -49.98 -15.03
C GLN A 232 7.40 -51.03 -14.05
N SER A 233 6.51 -51.81 -13.43
CA SER A 233 6.82 -53.01 -12.65
C SER A 233 6.93 -54.21 -13.55
#